data_AF-A0A482WEK0-F1
#
_entry.id   AF-A0A482WEK0-F1
#
_cell.length_a   1.000
_cell.length_b   1.000
_cell.length_c   1.000
_cell.angle_alpha   90.00
_cell.angle_beta   90.00
_cell.angle_gamma   90.00
#
_symmetry.space_group_name_H-M   'P 1'
#
loop_
_entity.id
_entity.type
_entity.pdbx_description
1 polymer ?
#
loop_
_entity_poly.entity_id
_entity_poly.type
_entity_poly.pdbx_seq_one_letter_code
_entity_poly.pdbx_strand_id
1 'polypeptide(L)'
;MIYTRGNKRDYDGWAAMGNDGWSYDDVLPYFKKSERVTIPELLTSPYHGKEGPLNVEYPRFETPLLGAFLEAGKELGYKWNDYNNPFTHIGFSKIQATVKDGKRVGASTAFLKPIRKRKNFHISQKSQVTRILIDPETKTAFGVEYFKKGRKRIVLARKEVIISAGAFNSPQLLMLSGIGHKSHLESLGIPVLQDLPVGDNLQEHLAMAGLAFLVNSTSATVARRIMSKLPYHIAQYLKSGNGPFTTLGCEGLGYVRTKYANLTGEDYPDIEYIFVPIGLNSD
;
A
#
# COMPACT_ATOMS: atom_id res chain seq x y z
N MET A 1 0.57 5.08 4.08
CA MET A 1 -0.59 5.91 3.66
C MET A 1 -0.30 6.61 2.35
N ILE A 2 0.98 6.71 1.95
CA ILE A 2 1.38 7.02 0.59
C ILE A 2 0.53 6.19 -0.38
N TYR A 3 -0.07 6.86 -1.36
CA TYR A 3 -0.83 6.27 -2.43
C TYR A 3 0.01 6.32 -3.70
N THR A 4 0.55 5.17 -4.10
CA THR A 4 1.28 4.95 -5.35
C THR A 4 0.72 3.73 -6.05
N ARG A 5 0.66 3.77 -7.39
CA ARG A 5 0.16 2.69 -8.23
C ARG A 5 1.28 1.88 -8.90
N GLY A 6 2.53 2.30 -8.79
CA GLY A 6 3.61 1.73 -9.59
C GLY A 6 3.65 2.29 -11.02
N ASN A 7 4.62 1.82 -11.80
CA ASN A 7 4.83 2.21 -13.18
C ASN A 7 3.95 1.36 -14.11
N LYS A 8 3.52 1.91 -15.25
CA LYS A 8 2.75 1.13 -16.24
C LYS A 8 3.51 -0.14 -16.68
N ARG A 9 4.84 -0.07 -16.76
CA ARG A 9 5.72 -1.17 -17.15
C ARG A 9 5.70 -2.34 -16.18
N ASP A 10 5.37 -2.11 -14.91
CA ASP A 10 5.22 -3.19 -13.93
C ASP A 10 4.08 -4.13 -14.37
N TYR A 11 2.95 -3.54 -14.77
CA TYR A 11 1.75 -4.24 -15.24
C TYR A 11 1.90 -4.83 -16.63
N ASP A 12 2.46 -4.06 -17.56
CA ASP A 12 2.73 -4.54 -18.93
C ASP A 12 3.72 -5.71 -18.90
N GLY A 13 4.70 -5.67 -17.98
CA GLY A 13 5.61 -6.78 -17.72
C GLY A 13 4.88 -8.03 -17.21
N TRP A 14 3.89 -7.90 -16.33
CA TRP A 14 3.06 -9.02 -15.88
C TRP A 14 2.27 -9.63 -17.04
N ALA A 15 1.64 -8.80 -17.87
CA ALA A 15 0.92 -9.26 -19.06
C ALA A 15 1.86 -10.00 -20.02
N ALA A 16 3.07 -9.46 -20.27
CA ALA A 16 4.08 -10.09 -21.12
C ALA A 16 4.60 -11.44 -20.57
N MET A 17 4.50 -11.68 -19.26
CA MET A 17 4.78 -12.98 -18.65
C MET A 17 3.62 -13.99 -18.78
N GLY A 18 2.55 -13.66 -19.50
CA GLY A 18 1.39 -14.52 -19.75
C GLY A 18 0.23 -14.32 -18.76
N ASN A 19 0.22 -13.22 -18.01
CA ASN A 19 -0.90 -12.86 -17.13
C ASN A 19 -1.91 -11.98 -17.89
N ASP A 20 -2.72 -12.60 -18.75
CA ASP A 20 -3.71 -11.87 -19.55
C ASP A 20 -4.67 -11.05 -18.67
N GLY A 21 -4.99 -9.82 -19.10
CA GLY A 21 -5.84 -8.89 -18.34
C GLY A 21 -5.13 -8.13 -17.22
N TRP A 22 -3.80 -8.23 -17.13
CA TRP A 22 -2.98 -7.48 -16.15
C TRP A 22 -2.13 -6.37 -16.77
N SER A 23 -2.35 -6.01 -18.04
CA SER A 23 -1.67 -4.84 -18.63
C SER A 23 -2.09 -3.55 -17.91
N TYR A 24 -1.32 -2.48 -18.06
CA TYR A 24 -1.69 -1.20 -17.44
C TYR A 24 -3.09 -0.72 -17.85
N ASP A 25 -3.42 -0.88 -19.13
CA ASP A 25 -4.71 -0.48 -19.68
C ASP A 25 -5.87 -1.31 -19.09
N ASP A 26 -5.64 -2.58 -18.79
CA ASP A 26 -6.63 -3.45 -18.15
C ASP A 26 -6.87 -3.10 -16.68
N VAL A 27 -5.80 -2.72 -15.94
CA VAL A 27 -5.90 -2.43 -14.50
C VAL A 27 -6.29 -0.98 -14.18
N LEU A 28 -6.01 -0.03 -15.09
CA LEU A 28 -6.33 1.40 -14.89
C LEU A 28 -7.82 1.65 -14.53
N PRO A 29 -8.82 1.03 -15.19
CA PRO A 29 -10.21 1.13 -14.78
C PRO A 29 -10.45 0.76 -13.31
N TYR A 30 -9.73 -0.23 -12.76
CA TYR A 30 -9.87 -0.65 -11.37
C TYR A 30 -9.20 0.32 -10.39
N PHE A 31 -8.05 0.90 -10.75
CA PHE A 31 -7.46 1.99 -9.98
C PHE A 31 -8.43 3.17 -9.86
N LYS A 32 -9.03 3.59 -10.98
CA LYS A 32 -10.02 4.67 -11.03
C LYS A 32 -11.31 4.31 -10.28
N LYS A 33 -11.75 3.05 -10.35
CA LYS A 33 -12.94 2.58 -9.63
C LYS A 33 -12.77 2.64 -8.11
N SER A 34 -11.56 2.33 -7.62
CA SER A 34 -11.25 2.38 -6.19
C SER A 34 -11.07 3.82 -5.69
N GLU A 35 -10.44 4.67 -6.49
CA GLU A 35 -10.01 6.01 -6.10
C GLU A 35 -11.13 7.07 -6.14
N ARG A 36 -11.08 7.96 -5.15
CA ARG A 36 -11.67 9.29 -5.19
C ARG A 36 -10.60 10.32 -4.89
N VAL A 37 -10.04 10.92 -5.94
CA VAL A 37 -9.10 12.02 -5.82
C VAL A 37 -9.85 13.30 -5.47
N THR A 38 -9.33 14.07 -4.52
CA THR A 38 -9.85 15.40 -4.16
C THR A 38 -8.79 16.50 -4.32
N ILE A 39 -7.72 16.19 -5.06
CA ILE A 39 -6.60 17.08 -5.37
C ILE A 39 -6.98 17.92 -6.60
N PRO A 40 -7.09 19.27 -6.51
CA PRO A 40 -7.63 20.12 -7.58
C PRO A 40 -6.97 19.92 -8.95
N GLU A 41 -5.64 19.88 -9.00
CA GLU A 41 -4.86 19.72 -10.22
C GLU A 41 -5.00 18.33 -10.88
N LEU A 42 -5.47 17.33 -10.13
CA LEU A 42 -5.68 15.97 -10.64
C LEU A 42 -7.13 15.71 -11.06
N LEU A 43 -8.07 16.62 -10.79
CA LEU A 43 -9.50 16.42 -11.11
C LEU A 43 -9.77 16.34 -12.63
N THR A 44 -8.93 16.99 -13.43
CA THR A 44 -9.01 17.00 -14.91
C THR A 44 -8.20 15.87 -15.54
N SER A 45 -7.36 15.17 -14.77
CA SER A 45 -6.53 14.08 -15.28
C SER A 45 -7.41 12.89 -15.71
N PRO A 46 -7.15 12.29 -16.90
CA PRO A 46 -7.87 11.10 -17.33
C PRO A 46 -7.48 9.85 -16.53
N TYR A 47 -6.39 9.90 -15.76
CA TYR A 47 -5.82 8.77 -15.03
C TYR A 47 -6.39 8.62 -13.62
N HIS A 48 -7.16 9.59 -13.10
CA HIS A 48 -7.71 9.52 -11.75
C HIS A 48 -9.22 9.24 -11.70
N GLY A 49 -9.61 8.52 -10.65
CA GLY A 49 -10.99 8.27 -10.25
C GLY A 49 -11.52 9.35 -9.31
N LYS A 50 -12.79 9.70 -9.47
CA LYS A 50 -13.45 10.78 -8.70
C LYS A 50 -14.59 10.29 -7.81
N GLU A 51 -14.95 9.01 -7.97
CA GLU A 51 -16.20 8.47 -7.42
C GLU A 51 -15.98 7.27 -6.51
N GLY A 52 -14.77 6.70 -6.50
CA GLY A 52 -14.44 5.56 -5.68
C GLY A 52 -14.60 5.79 -4.17
N PRO A 53 -14.60 4.72 -3.37
CA PRO A 53 -14.74 4.84 -1.92
C PRO A 53 -13.44 5.21 -1.19
N LEU A 54 -12.27 5.06 -1.83
CA LEU A 54 -10.97 5.35 -1.24
C LEU A 54 -10.56 6.80 -1.54
N ASN A 55 -10.66 7.67 -0.54
CA ASN A 55 -10.27 9.08 -0.70
C ASN A 55 -8.75 9.21 -0.83
N VAL A 56 -8.32 10.01 -1.81
CA VAL A 56 -6.92 10.38 -2.05
C VAL A 56 -6.81 11.91 -2.04
N GLU A 57 -6.07 12.45 -1.07
CA GLU A 57 -5.81 13.88 -0.92
C GLU A 57 -4.35 14.12 -0.55
N TYR A 58 -3.89 15.37 -0.66
CA TYR A 58 -2.63 15.76 -0.05
C TYR A 58 -2.77 15.80 1.48
N PRO A 59 -1.76 15.38 2.25
CA PRO A 59 -1.70 15.62 3.68
C PRO A 59 -1.91 17.10 4.01
N ARG A 60 -2.66 17.38 5.08
CA ARG A 60 -3.05 18.74 5.49
C ARG A 60 -1.98 19.47 6.31
N PHE A 61 -0.90 18.78 6.65
CA PHE A 61 0.27 19.34 7.30
C PHE A 61 1.50 18.97 6.49
N GLU A 62 2.31 19.98 6.20
CA GLU A 62 3.61 19.86 5.56
C GLU A 62 4.58 20.86 6.20
N THR A 63 5.85 20.52 6.17
CA THR A 63 6.92 21.43 6.58
C THR A 63 7.34 22.30 5.40
N PRO A 64 7.93 23.48 5.65
CA PRO A 64 8.63 24.24 4.62
C PRO A 64 9.74 23.47 3.88
N LEU A 65 10.24 22.37 4.47
CA LEU A 65 11.29 21.56 3.87
C LEU A 65 10.83 20.78 2.65
N LEU A 66 9.51 20.51 2.51
CA LEU A 66 8.98 19.93 1.27
C LEU A 66 9.28 20.83 0.07
N GLY A 67 9.17 22.15 0.22
CA GLY A 67 9.51 23.10 -0.84
C GLY A 67 10.97 22.98 -1.28
N ALA A 68 11.89 22.89 -0.32
CA ALA A 68 13.31 22.70 -0.60
C ALA A 68 13.59 21.35 -1.30
N PHE A 69 12.90 20.27 -0.90
CA PHE A 69 13.00 18.98 -1.56
C PHE A 69 12.54 19.01 -3.02
N LEU A 70 11.41 19.67 -3.30
CA LEU A 70 10.90 19.82 -4.67
C LEU A 70 11.79 20.72 -5.54
N GLU A 71 12.34 21.78 -4.97
CA GLU A 71 13.25 22.68 -5.70
C GLU A 71 14.58 22.00 -6.04
N ALA A 72 15.13 21.20 -5.12
CA ALA A 72 16.32 20.40 -5.40
C ALA A 72 16.10 19.43 -6.58
N GLY A 73 14.89 18.85 -6.71
CA GLY A 73 14.52 18.08 -7.89
C GLY A 73 14.61 18.90 -9.19
N LYS A 74 14.14 20.15 -9.18
CA LYS A 74 14.23 21.04 -10.36
C LYS A 74 15.66 21.43 -10.71
N GLU A 75 16.50 21.71 -9.71
CA GLU A 75 17.92 22.01 -9.92
C GLU A 75 18.66 20.84 -10.60
N LEU A 76 18.22 19.60 -10.33
CA LEU A 76 18.71 18.38 -10.97
C LEU A 76 18.06 18.10 -12.34
N GLY A 77 17.20 19.00 -12.84
CA GLY A 77 16.52 18.87 -14.12
C GLY A 77 15.23 18.05 -14.10
N TYR A 78 14.76 17.60 -12.93
CA TYR A 78 13.49 16.90 -12.80
C TYR A 78 12.30 17.88 -12.76
N LYS A 79 11.14 17.39 -13.17
CA LYS A 79 9.87 18.13 -13.07
C LYS A 79 9.12 17.75 -11.82
N TRP A 80 8.32 18.69 -11.31
CA TRP A 80 7.21 18.34 -10.45
C TRP A 80 6.11 17.68 -11.28
N ASN A 81 5.67 16.51 -10.84
CA ASN A 81 4.83 15.61 -11.61
C ASN A 81 3.81 14.87 -10.74
N ASP A 82 2.79 14.33 -11.41
CA ASP A 82 1.93 13.29 -10.85
C ASP A 82 2.58 11.93 -11.11
N TYR A 83 3.17 11.33 -10.07
CA TYR A 83 3.82 10.03 -10.17
C TYR A 83 2.84 8.86 -10.41
N ASN A 84 1.52 9.09 -10.27
CA ASN A 84 0.49 8.11 -10.62
C ASN A 84 0.00 8.22 -12.08
N ASN A 85 0.49 9.21 -12.83
CA ASN A 85 0.28 9.31 -14.28
C ASN A 85 1.32 8.44 -15.01
N PRO A 86 0.87 7.56 -15.93
CA PRO A 86 1.72 6.56 -16.57
C PRO A 86 2.86 7.13 -17.42
N PHE A 87 2.79 8.42 -17.79
CA PHE A 87 3.77 9.10 -18.63
C PHE A 87 4.67 10.07 -17.86
N THR A 88 4.43 10.22 -16.56
CA THR A 88 5.18 11.17 -15.73
C THR A 88 5.57 10.53 -14.41
N HIS A 89 6.06 9.29 -14.42
CA HIS A 89 6.45 8.61 -13.18
C HIS A 89 7.75 9.19 -12.60
N ILE A 90 8.76 9.42 -13.44
CA ILE A 90 10.07 9.98 -13.03
C ILE A 90 9.94 11.47 -12.71
N GLY A 91 10.37 11.84 -11.51
CA GLY A 91 10.33 13.21 -11.02
C GLY A 91 10.18 13.28 -9.51
N PHE A 92 9.98 14.50 -9.02
CA PHE A 92 9.84 14.79 -7.59
C PHE A 92 8.44 15.31 -7.34
N SER A 93 7.76 14.79 -6.32
CA SER A 93 6.35 15.06 -6.10
C SER A 93 6.00 15.18 -4.62
N LYS A 94 4.90 15.87 -4.34
CA LYS A 94 4.25 15.82 -3.03
C LYS A 94 3.49 14.50 -2.90
N ILE A 95 3.56 13.88 -1.73
CA ILE A 95 2.86 12.61 -1.46
C ILE A 95 1.35 12.78 -1.58
N GLN A 96 0.73 11.96 -2.42
CA GLN A 96 -0.71 11.71 -2.40
C GLN A 96 -0.99 10.63 -1.34
N ALA A 97 -2.06 10.78 -0.55
CA ALA A 97 -2.31 9.92 0.59
C ALA A 97 -3.72 9.39 0.66
N THR A 98 -3.89 8.15 1.14
CA THR A 98 -5.19 7.56 1.46
C THR A 98 -5.76 8.15 2.76
N VAL A 99 -6.14 9.42 2.71
CA VAL A 99 -6.65 10.21 3.84
C VAL A 99 -7.88 11.01 3.40
N LYS A 100 -8.70 11.41 4.36
CA LYS A 100 -9.84 12.30 4.17
C LYS A 100 -9.97 13.19 5.39
N ASP A 101 -10.00 14.49 5.17
CA ASP A 101 -10.11 15.46 6.26
C ASP A 101 -9.05 15.27 7.36
N GLY A 102 -7.81 14.98 6.94
CA GLY A 102 -6.68 14.74 7.84
C GLY A 102 -6.73 13.40 8.58
N LYS A 103 -7.68 12.51 8.25
CA LYS A 103 -7.86 11.19 8.88
C LYS A 103 -7.53 10.07 7.92
N ARG A 104 -6.89 9.02 8.42
CA ARG A 104 -6.61 7.79 7.66
C ARG A 104 -7.88 7.17 7.08
N VAL A 105 -7.85 6.85 5.78
CA VAL A 105 -8.85 6.02 5.11
C VAL A 105 -8.17 4.73 4.64
N GLY A 106 -8.47 3.63 5.33
CA GLY A 106 -8.01 2.29 4.92
C GLY A 106 -9.14 1.46 4.30
N ALA A 107 -8.80 0.26 3.83
CA ALA A 107 -9.75 -0.64 3.15
C ALA A 107 -11.03 -0.92 3.98
N SER A 108 -10.90 -1.11 5.29
CA SER A 108 -12.07 -1.31 6.16
C SER A 108 -12.99 -0.09 6.20
N THR A 109 -12.43 1.12 6.30
CA THR A 109 -13.21 2.36 6.31
C THR A 109 -13.88 2.62 4.96
N ALA A 110 -13.14 2.43 3.86
CA ALA A 110 -13.60 2.70 2.51
C ALA A 110 -14.62 1.66 2.02
N PHE A 111 -14.32 0.36 2.17
CA PHE A 111 -15.09 -0.70 1.51
C PHE A 111 -15.99 -1.49 2.45
N LEU A 112 -15.56 -1.77 3.68
CA LEU A 112 -16.31 -2.66 4.59
C LEU A 112 -17.34 -1.92 5.44
N LYS A 113 -16.95 -0.77 6.02
CA LYS A 113 -17.81 0.03 6.91
C LYS A 113 -19.12 0.47 6.24
N PRO A 114 -19.14 0.89 4.95
CA PRO A 114 -20.39 1.27 4.29
C PRO A 114 -21.36 0.09 4.10
N ILE A 115 -20.84 -1.12 3.91
CA ILE A 115 -21.66 -2.31 3.59
C ILE A 115 -21.95 -3.20 4.80
N ARG A 116 -21.41 -2.89 5.98
CA ARG A 116 -21.49 -3.72 7.19
C ARG A 116 -22.90 -4.08 7.68
N LYS A 117 -23.92 -3.34 7.24
CA LYS A 117 -25.33 -3.56 7.61
C LYS A 117 -26.10 -4.42 6.58
N ARG A 118 -25.49 -4.77 5.45
CA ARG A 118 -26.14 -5.60 4.43
C ARG A 118 -26.37 -7.01 4.97
N LYS A 119 -27.58 -7.55 4.78
CA LYS A 119 -27.97 -8.88 5.33
C LYS A 119 -27.16 -10.04 4.73
N ASN A 120 -26.61 -9.86 3.53
CA ASN A 120 -25.81 -10.86 2.81
C ASN A 120 -24.29 -10.70 3.05
N PHE A 121 -23.87 -9.88 4.00
CA PHE A 121 -22.46 -9.63 4.30
C PHE A 121 -22.18 -9.82 5.78
N HIS A 122 -21.23 -10.70 6.10
CA HIS A 122 -20.89 -11.08 7.46
C HIS A 122 -19.40 -10.87 7.72
N ILE A 123 -19.06 -10.23 8.84
CA ILE A 123 -17.68 -10.08 9.32
C ILE A 123 -17.52 -10.88 10.60
N SER A 124 -16.53 -11.79 10.62
CA SER A 124 -16.13 -12.49 11.84
C SER A 124 -14.75 -12.04 12.28
N GLN A 125 -14.69 -11.13 13.26
CA GLN A 125 -13.43 -10.69 13.86
C GLN A 125 -12.88 -11.72 14.85
N LYS A 126 -11.58 -11.61 15.19
CA LYS A 126 -10.87 -12.51 16.12
C LYS A 126 -11.08 -13.98 15.76
N SER A 127 -10.99 -14.27 14.47
CA SER A 127 -11.26 -15.57 13.84
C SER A 127 -10.07 -15.90 12.96
N GLN A 128 -9.07 -16.55 13.53
CA GLN A 128 -7.84 -16.87 12.80
C GLN A 128 -8.05 -18.14 12.01
N VAL A 129 -8.03 -18.05 10.68
CA VAL A 129 -8.08 -19.23 9.81
C VAL A 129 -6.80 -20.05 10.02
N THR A 130 -6.94 -21.35 10.20
CA THR A 130 -5.84 -22.29 10.47
C THR A 130 -5.66 -23.31 9.37
N ARG A 131 -6.68 -23.56 8.54
CA ARG A 131 -6.62 -24.49 7.42
C ARG A 131 -7.72 -24.20 6.40
N ILE A 132 -7.43 -24.40 5.13
CA ILE A 132 -8.42 -24.46 4.04
C ILE A 132 -8.86 -25.91 3.91
N LEU A 133 -10.18 -26.12 3.78
CA LEU A 133 -10.75 -27.44 3.58
C LEU A 133 -10.83 -27.69 2.07
N ILE A 134 -10.07 -28.67 1.61
CA ILE A 134 -9.90 -29.02 0.19
C ILE A 134 -10.17 -30.51 0.04
N ASP A 135 -11.01 -30.85 -0.92
CA ASP A 135 -11.28 -32.23 -1.28
C ASP A 135 -10.06 -32.84 -2.00
N PRO A 136 -9.49 -33.95 -1.53
CA PRO A 136 -8.23 -34.47 -2.05
C PRO A 136 -8.32 -35.06 -3.46
N GLU A 137 -9.51 -35.48 -3.89
CA GLU A 137 -9.76 -36.10 -5.21
C GLU A 137 -10.05 -35.04 -6.26
N THR A 138 -11.02 -34.16 -5.99
CA THR A 138 -11.46 -33.10 -6.90
C THR A 138 -10.60 -31.84 -6.83
N LYS A 139 -9.75 -31.71 -5.80
CA LYS A 139 -8.96 -30.52 -5.48
C LYS A 139 -9.80 -29.26 -5.26
N THR A 140 -11.08 -29.41 -4.93
CA THR A 140 -11.99 -28.29 -4.74
C THR A 140 -11.94 -27.77 -3.30
N ALA A 141 -11.67 -26.48 -3.11
CA ALA A 141 -11.79 -25.82 -1.82
C ALA A 141 -13.25 -25.58 -1.45
N PHE A 142 -13.70 -26.12 -0.32
CA PHE A 142 -15.12 -26.10 0.08
C PHE A 142 -15.38 -25.41 1.43
N GLY A 143 -14.34 -24.90 2.10
CA GLY A 143 -14.50 -24.18 3.35
C GLY A 143 -13.18 -23.85 4.03
N VAL A 144 -13.26 -23.35 5.26
CA VAL A 144 -12.09 -23.08 6.11
C VAL A 144 -12.34 -23.52 7.55
N GLU A 145 -11.29 -24.05 8.18
CA GLU A 145 -11.19 -24.21 9.63
C GLU A 145 -10.59 -22.91 10.22
N TYR A 146 -11.18 -22.42 11.31
CA TYR A 146 -10.68 -21.24 12.01
C TYR A 146 -10.83 -21.37 13.53
N PHE A 147 -9.96 -20.69 14.26
CA PHE A 147 -9.98 -20.63 15.72
C PHE A 147 -10.66 -19.35 16.20
N LYS A 148 -11.64 -19.49 17.11
CA LYS A 148 -12.36 -18.36 17.72
C LYS A 148 -12.83 -18.71 19.13
N LYS A 149 -12.49 -17.85 20.10
CA LYS A 149 -12.89 -18.00 21.52
C LYS A 149 -12.51 -19.37 22.09
N GLY A 150 -11.26 -19.79 21.90
CA GLY A 150 -10.75 -21.04 22.47
C GLY A 150 -11.18 -22.32 21.74
N ARG A 151 -11.91 -22.21 20.62
CA ARG A 151 -12.45 -23.38 19.90
C ARG A 151 -12.19 -23.30 18.41
N LYS A 152 -11.88 -24.45 17.81
CA LYS A 152 -11.89 -24.65 16.36
C LYS A 152 -13.33 -24.67 15.85
N ARG A 153 -13.55 -24.08 14.69
CA ARG A 153 -14.82 -23.95 14.00
C ARG A 153 -14.62 -24.11 12.51
N ILE A 154 -15.66 -24.50 11.80
CA ILE A 154 -15.66 -24.64 10.35
C ILE A 154 -16.73 -23.72 9.77
N VAL A 155 -16.41 -23.10 8.63
CA VAL A 155 -17.39 -22.47 7.76
C VAL A 155 -17.20 -22.99 6.34
N LEU A 156 -18.31 -23.33 5.68
CA LEU A 156 -18.33 -23.89 4.34
C LEU A 156 -18.64 -22.81 3.31
N ALA A 157 -18.06 -22.95 2.11
CA ALA A 157 -18.28 -22.08 0.97
C ALA A 157 -18.93 -22.87 -0.16
N ARG A 158 -20.02 -22.33 -0.74
CA ARG A 158 -20.73 -22.97 -1.86
C ARG A 158 -20.14 -22.69 -3.23
N LYS A 159 -19.30 -21.65 -3.34
CA LYS A 159 -18.72 -21.22 -4.60
C LYS A 159 -17.21 -21.25 -4.50
N GLU A 160 -16.65 -20.34 -3.72
CA GLU A 160 -15.21 -20.09 -3.72
C GLU A 160 -14.70 -19.74 -2.32
N VAL A 161 -13.43 -20.04 -2.09
CA VAL A 161 -12.64 -19.56 -0.96
C VAL A 161 -11.55 -18.64 -1.52
N ILE A 162 -11.60 -17.35 -1.17
CA ILE A 162 -10.61 -16.35 -1.62
C ILE A 162 -9.66 -16.06 -0.45
N ILE A 163 -8.36 -16.30 -0.65
CA ILE A 163 -7.32 -16.03 0.36
C ILE A 163 -6.87 -14.57 0.20
N SER A 164 -6.87 -13.82 1.29
CA SER A 164 -6.41 -12.43 1.33
C SER A 164 -5.63 -12.14 2.61
N ALA A 165 -4.73 -13.06 2.99
CA ALA A 165 -3.99 -13.01 4.25
C ALA A 165 -2.64 -12.25 4.14
N GLY A 166 -2.35 -11.68 2.96
CA GLY A 166 -1.10 -10.96 2.66
C GLY A 166 0.04 -11.87 2.21
N ALA A 167 1.17 -11.28 1.81
CA ALA A 167 2.31 -11.97 1.21
C ALA A 167 2.97 -13.03 2.13
N PHE A 168 2.84 -12.88 3.45
CA PHE A 168 3.40 -13.85 4.42
C PHE A 168 2.39 -14.93 4.83
N ASN A 169 1.19 -14.54 5.25
CA ASN A 169 0.24 -15.51 5.82
C ASN A 169 -0.53 -16.29 4.76
N SER A 170 -0.65 -15.78 3.52
CA SER A 170 -1.30 -16.53 2.43
C SER A 170 -0.50 -17.79 2.05
N PRO A 171 0.82 -17.72 1.74
CA PRO A 171 1.59 -18.93 1.48
C PRO A 171 1.68 -19.82 2.72
N GLN A 172 1.80 -19.26 3.92
CA GLN A 172 1.75 -20.05 5.16
C GLN A 172 0.45 -20.86 5.27
N LEU A 173 -0.71 -20.23 5.04
CA LEU A 173 -2.00 -20.90 5.12
C LEU A 173 -2.17 -21.97 4.04
N LEU A 174 -1.69 -21.72 2.83
CA LEU A 174 -1.66 -22.71 1.75
C LEU A 174 -0.82 -23.93 2.15
N MET A 175 0.39 -23.71 2.68
CA MET A 175 1.27 -24.78 3.15
C MET A 175 0.64 -25.58 4.30
N LEU A 176 0.04 -24.92 5.30
CA LEU A 176 -0.73 -25.57 6.38
C LEU A 176 -1.94 -26.36 5.87
N SER A 177 -2.38 -26.10 4.65
CA SER A 177 -3.49 -26.78 3.97
C SER A 177 -3.02 -27.81 2.95
N GLY A 178 -1.72 -28.14 2.91
CA GLY A 178 -1.17 -29.18 2.04
C GLY A 178 -0.76 -28.71 0.64
N ILE A 179 -0.66 -27.40 0.39
CA ILE A 179 -0.22 -26.83 -0.88
C ILE A 179 1.12 -26.10 -0.69
N GLY A 180 2.20 -26.67 -1.21
CA GLY A 180 3.56 -26.16 -1.04
C GLY A 180 4.62 -27.20 -1.39
N HIS A 181 5.90 -26.86 -1.24
CA HIS A 181 7.01 -27.75 -1.54
C HIS A 181 6.87 -29.07 -0.78
N LYS A 182 6.76 -30.18 -1.52
CA LYS A 182 6.51 -31.52 -0.97
C LYS A 182 7.45 -31.88 0.19
N SER A 183 8.75 -31.70 0.00
CA SER A 183 9.77 -32.04 1.01
C SER A 183 9.62 -31.22 2.30
N HIS A 184 9.26 -29.95 2.18
CA HIS A 184 9.02 -29.09 3.33
C HIS A 184 7.76 -29.52 4.09
N LEU A 185 6.66 -29.79 3.39
CA LEU A 185 5.41 -30.25 3.99
C LEU A 185 5.57 -31.61 4.69
N GLU A 186 6.23 -32.57 4.04
CA GLU A 186 6.53 -33.89 4.61
C GLU A 186 7.39 -33.79 5.88
N SER A 187 8.39 -32.88 5.90
CA SER A 187 9.23 -32.64 7.08
C SER A 187 8.45 -32.16 8.32
N LEU A 188 7.28 -31.56 8.11
CA LEU A 188 6.38 -31.06 9.15
C LEU A 188 5.18 -31.99 9.43
N GLY A 189 5.13 -33.17 8.79
CA GLY A 189 4.02 -34.12 8.91
C GLY A 189 2.70 -33.60 8.31
N ILE A 190 2.77 -32.68 7.35
CA ILE A 190 1.60 -32.13 6.66
C ILE A 190 1.32 -32.99 5.41
N PRO A 191 0.10 -33.55 5.24
CA PRO A 191 -0.26 -34.25 4.03
C PRO A 191 -0.16 -33.36 2.79
N VAL A 192 0.51 -33.85 1.75
CA VAL A 192 0.72 -33.11 0.51
C VAL A 192 -0.49 -33.31 -0.40
N LEU A 193 -1.25 -32.24 -0.62
CA LEU A 193 -2.34 -32.22 -1.59
C LEU A 193 -1.86 -31.80 -2.98
N GLN A 194 -0.91 -30.87 -3.04
CA GLN A 194 -0.35 -30.35 -4.27
C GLN A 194 1.07 -29.82 -4.02
N ASP A 195 2.04 -30.30 -4.80
CA ASP A 195 3.42 -29.83 -4.79
C ASP A 195 3.54 -28.58 -5.69
N LEU A 196 3.77 -27.43 -5.08
CA LEU A 196 3.91 -26.13 -5.75
C LEU A 196 4.92 -25.26 -5.00
N PRO A 197 5.62 -24.33 -5.67
CA PRO A 197 6.61 -23.44 -5.06
C PRO A 197 5.97 -22.30 -4.24
N VAL A 198 5.07 -22.66 -3.31
CA VAL A 198 4.36 -21.71 -2.45
C VAL A 198 5.32 -21.15 -1.41
N GLY A 199 5.41 -19.82 -1.35
CA GLY A 199 6.31 -19.10 -0.44
C GLY A 199 7.59 -18.60 -1.11
N ASP A 200 7.85 -19.03 -2.35
CA ASP A 200 8.97 -18.56 -3.16
C ASP A 200 8.67 -17.18 -3.76
N ASN A 201 9.69 -16.58 -4.41
CA ASN A 201 9.59 -15.29 -5.11
C ASN A 201 9.10 -14.13 -4.22
N LEU A 202 9.47 -14.13 -2.94
CA LEU A 202 9.25 -12.97 -2.06
C LEU A 202 10.07 -11.79 -2.58
N GLN A 203 9.38 -10.69 -2.91
CA GLN A 203 9.97 -9.43 -3.32
C GLN A 203 9.58 -8.34 -2.34
N GLU A 204 10.53 -7.48 -2.00
CA GLU A 204 10.35 -6.33 -1.12
C GLU A 204 11.31 -5.23 -1.56
N HIS A 205 10.92 -3.97 -1.35
CA HIS A 205 11.80 -2.84 -1.61
C HIS A 205 12.77 -2.66 -0.44
N LEU A 206 14.06 -2.87 -0.68
CA LEU A 206 15.09 -2.59 0.33
C LEU A 206 15.20 -1.08 0.55
N ALA A 207 14.82 -0.61 1.74
CA ALA A 207 14.90 0.79 2.12
C ALA A 207 16.14 1.08 2.96
N MET A 208 16.89 2.13 2.61
CA MET A 208 17.98 2.67 3.42
C MET A 208 17.52 3.95 4.13
N ALA A 209 17.21 3.87 5.42
CA ALA A 209 16.77 5.01 6.23
C ALA A 209 17.92 5.95 6.68
N GLY A 210 19.15 5.73 6.20
CA GLY A 210 20.38 6.30 6.76
C GLY A 210 20.88 7.62 6.15
N LEU A 211 20.21 8.15 5.11
CA LEU A 211 20.63 9.41 4.50
C LEU A 211 20.05 10.61 5.28
N ALA A 212 20.67 10.90 6.42
CA ALA A 212 20.29 12.01 7.29
C ALA A 212 21.19 13.23 7.06
N PHE A 213 20.58 14.41 7.03
CA PHE A 213 21.29 15.69 6.86
C PHE A 213 21.02 16.59 8.06
N LEU A 214 22.06 17.27 8.53
CA LEU A 214 21.91 18.38 9.46
C LEU A 214 21.36 19.58 8.70
N VAL A 215 20.29 20.17 9.22
CA VAL A 215 19.68 21.38 8.66
C VAL A 215 19.85 22.54 9.64
N ASN A 216 20.32 23.69 9.16
CA ASN A 216 20.37 24.91 9.95
C ASN A 216 18.99 25.60 9.97
N SER A 217 17.96 24.87 10.41
CA SER A 217 16.58 25.35 10.44
C SER A 217 15.74 24.65 11.51
N THR A 218 14.78 25.38 12.06
CA THR A 218 13.77 24.84 12.98
C THR A 218 12.52 24.31 12.26
N SER A 219 12.51 24.28 10.92
CA SER A 219 11.36 23.87 10.09
C SER A 219 11.05 22.37 10.13
N ALA A 220 11.98 21.52 10.54
CA ALA A 220 11.74 20.08 10.63
C ALA A 220 10.68 19.73 11.68
N THR A 221 9.95 18.64 11.49
CA THR A 221 9.06 18.11 12.52
C THR A 221 9.90 17.46 13.63
N VAL A 222 9.71 17.93 14.87
CA VAL A 222 10.39 17.39 16.06
C VAL A 222 9.35 17.08 17.12
N ALA A 223 9.37 15.85 17.65
CA ALA A 223 8.38 15.36 18.60
C ALA A 223 8.23 16.28 19.82
N ARG A 224 9.34 16.76 20.40
CA ARG A 224 9.37 17.72 21.52
C ARG A 224 8.55 18.98 21.24
N ARG A 225 8.62 19.52 20.00
CA ARG A 225 7.88 20.73 19.61
C ARG A 225 6.39 20.49 19.42
N ILE A 226 6.01 19.32 18.91
CA ILE A 226 4.59 18.93 18.84
C ILE A 226 4.04 18.75 20.26
N MET A 227 4.81 18.10 21.15
CA MET A 227 4.35 17.83 22.51
C MET A 227 4.24 19.10 23.37
N SER A 228 5.08 20.12 23.15
CA SER A 228 5.02 21.36 23.94
C SER A 228 3.72 22.15 23.79
N LYS A 229 2.97 21.94 22.69
CA LYS A 229 1.66 22.55 22.43
C LYS A 229 0.57 21.50 22.24
N LEU A 230 0.69 20.38 22.95
CA LEU A 230 -0.19 19.21 22.79
C LEU A 230 -1.69 19.53 22.81
N PRO A 231 -2.25 20.28 23.78
CA PRO A 231 -3.69 20.57 23.80
C PRO A 231 -4.17 21.34 22.57
N TYR A 232 -3.34 22.29 22.10
CA TYR A 232 -3.63 23.10 20.92
C TYR A 232 -3.63 22.26 19.63
N HIS A 233 -2.65 21.37 19.46
CA HIS A 233 -2.59 20.49 18.30
C HIS A 233 -3.70 19.42 18.30
N ILE A 234 -4.09 18.91 19.47
CA ILE A 234 -5.26 18.04 19.59
C ILE A 234 -6.53 18.78 19.17
N ALA A 235 -6.71 20.02 19.63
CA ALA A 235 -7.87 20.83 19.27
C ALA A 235 -7.95 21.09 17.76
N GLN A 236 -6.82 21.41 17.11
CA GLN A 236 -6.76 21.56 15.64
C GLN A 236 -7.17 20.27 14.92
N TYR A 237 -6.60 19.13 15.33
CA TYR A 237 -6.90 17.84 14.69
C TYR A 237 -8.39 17.47 14.83
N LEU A 238 -8.96 17.64 16.02
CA LEU A 238 -10.35 17.26 16.27
C LEU A 238 -11.36 18.20 15.60
N LYS A 239 -11.09 19.52 15.58
CA LYS A 239 -12.02 20.53 15.05
C LYS A 239 -11.97 20.65 13.53
N SER A 240 -10.77 20.65 12.94
CA SER A 240 -10.59 20.94 11.52
C SER A 240 -9.83 19.87 10.74
N GLY A 241 -9.39 18.79 11.40
CA GLY A 241 -8.56 17.77 10.75
C GLY A 241 -7.25 18.37 10.24
N ASN A 242 -6.67 19.31 10.97
CA ASN A 242 -5.44 20.03 10.62
C ASN A 242 -4.36 19.88 11.68
N GLY A 243 -3.18 20.39 11.37
CA GLY A 243 -2.05 20.48 12.29
C GLY A 243 -1.17 19.23 12.28
N PRO A 244 -0.12 19.20 13.13
CA PRO A 244 0.94 18.20 13.05
C PRO A 244 0.50 16.75 13.19
N PHE A 245 -0.66 16.47 13.82
CA PHE A 245 -1.20 15.10 13.90
C PHE A 245 -1.77 14.55 12.60
N THR A 246 -1.79 15.36 11.54
CA THR A 246 -2.16 14.93 10.18
C THR A 246 -0.94 14.60 9.32
N THR A 247 0.28 14.77 9.85
CA THR A 247 1.51 14.37 9.16
C THR A 247 1.54 12.86 8.91
N LEU A 248 2.13 12.47 7.78
CA LEU A 248 2.43 11.08 7.47
C LEU A 248 3.84 10.67 7.90
N GLY A 249 4.62 11.63 8.42
CA GLY A 249 6.05 11.48 8.70
C GLY A 249 6.94 11.55 7.46
N CYS A 250 6.35 11.49 6.27
CA CYS A 250 6.99 11.73 4.98
C CYS A 250 6.14 12.73 4.20
N GLU A 251 6.77 13.54 3.35
CA GLU A 251 6.08 14.64 2.64
C GLU A 251 6.27 14.61 1.12
N GLY A 252 7.42 14.12 0.64
CA GLY A 252 7.75 14.07 -0.77
C GLY A 252 8.22 12.70 -1.23
N LEU A 253 8.04 12.44 -2.53
CA LEU A 253 8.60 11.30 -3.24
C LEU A 253 9.52 11.80 -4.36
N GLY A 254 10.56 11.05 -4.66
CA GLY A 254 11.39 11.24 -5.84
C GLY A 254 11.61 9.90 -6.54
N TYR A 255 11.01 9.69 -7.70
CA TYR A 255 11.31 8.52 -8.53
C TYR A 255 12.38 8.89 -9.53
N VAL A 256 13.54 8.23 -9.45
CA VAL A 256 14.69 8.52 -10.31
C VAL A 256 15.20 7.27 -10.99
N ARG A 257 15.77 7.49 -12.17
CA ARG A 257 16.52 6.47 -12.89
C ARG A 257 18.02 6.74 -12.72
N THR A 258 18.75 5.80 -12.15
CA THR A 258 20.20 5.90 -12.01
C THR A 258 20.93 5.39 -13.24
N LYS A 259 22.21 5.75 -13.36
CA LYS A 259 23.10 5.18 -14.38
C LYS A 259 23.34 3.67 -14.23
N TYR A 260 22.92 3.06 -13.12
CA TYR A 260 23.04 1.63 -12.85
C TYR A 260 21.73 0.86 -13.13
N ALA A 261 20.67 1.55 -13.54
CA ALA A 261 19.38 0.95 -13.83
C ALA A 261 19.51 -0.08 -14.96
N ASN A 262 19.25 -1.34 -14.65
CA ASN A 262 19.25 -2.45 -15.62
C ASN A 262 17.86 -2.66 -16.29
N LEU A 263 16.97 -1.69 -16.15
CA LEU A 263 15.62 -1.72 -16.71
C LEU A 263 15.60 -1.04 -18.08
N THR A 264 14.85 -1.56 -19.04
CA THR A 264 14.70 -0.95 -20.37
C THR A 264 13.74 0.24 -20.34
N GLY A 265 14.09 1.30 -21.07
CA GLY A 265 13.29 2.52 -21.17
C GLY A 265 13.73 3.63 -20.22
N GLU A 266 13.66 4.88 -20.70
CA GLU A 266 14.07 6.06 -19.93
C GLU A 266 13.07 6.44 -18.84
N ASP A 267 11.83 5.93 -18.90
CA ASP A 267 10.70 6.25 -18.03
C ASP A 267 10.50 5.25 -16.87
N TYR A 268 11.46 4.34 -16.63
CA TYR A 268 11.39 3.31 -15.58
C TYR A 268 12.41 3.61 -14.46
N PRO A 269 11.95 4.07 -13.27
CA PRO A 269 12.83 4.32 -12.13
C PRO A 269 13.32 3.03 -11.47
N ASP A 270 14.54 3.07 -10.92
CA ASP A 270 15.15 2.02 -10.10
C ASP A 270 15.35 2.48 -8.64
N ILE A 271 15.14 3.77 -8.34
CA ILE A 271 15.20 4.31 -6.98
C ILE A 271 13.95 5.16 -6.68
N GLU A 272 13.39 4.93 -5.48
CA GLU A 272 12.42 5.80 -4.83
C GLU A 272 13.10 6.51 -3.64
N TYR A 273 13.09 7.85 -3.67
CA TYR A 273 13.39 8.69 -2.52
C TYR A 273 12.11 8.99 -1.76
N ILE A 274 12.13 8.74 -0.45
CA ILE A 274 11.05 9.15 0.45
C ILE A 274 11.59 10.26 1.33
N PHE A 275 11.07 11.47 1.14
CA PHE A 275 11.50 12.63 1.91
C PHE A 275 10.82 12.66 3.28
N VAL A 276 11.63 12.59 4.33
CA VAL A 276 11.23 12.54 5.74
C VAL A 276 11.76 13.78 6.46
N PRO A 277 10.93 14.80 6.72
CA PRO A 277 11.35 16.03 7.38
C PRO A 277 11.25 15.89 8.91
N ILE A 278 11.78 14.78 9.46
CA ILE A 278 11.76 14.49 10.89
C ILE A 278 13.17 14.59 11.47
N GLY A 279 13.33 15.34 12.56
CA GLY A 279 14.52 15.26 13.40
C GLY A 279 14.38 14.11 14.40
N LEU A 280 15.20 13.06 14.26
CA LEU A 280 15.25 11.93 15.20
C LEU A 280 16.01 12.27 16.48
N ASN A 281 17.00 13.15 16.39
CA ASN A 281 17.79 13.63 17.52
C ASN A 281 17.45 15.10 17.76
N SER A 282 17.06 15.42 19.00
CA SER A 282 16.88 16.79 19.46
C SER A 282 18.00 17.09 20.45
N ASP A 283 19.13 17.55 19.95
CA ASP A 283 20.03 18.35 20.77
C ASP A 283 19.47 19.79 20.75
#